data_AF-A0A920M8A7-F1
#
_entry.id   AF-A0A920M8A7-F1
#
_cell.length_a   1.000
_cell.length_b   1.000
_cell.length_c   1.000
_cell.angle_alpha   90.00
_cell.angle_beta   90.00
_cell.angle_gamma   90.00
#
_symmetry.space_group_name_H-M   'P 1'
#
loop_
_entity.id
_entity.type
_entity.pdbx_description
1 polymer ?
#
loop_
_entity_poly.entity_id
_entity_poly.type
_entity_poly.pdbx_seq_one_letter_code
_entity_poly.pdbx_strand_id
1 'polypeptide(L)' 'MDKTFTQKKIFNIEKLLEMGAPDGASSRYSWANADWASKWPTEEVWFVRLSK' A
#
# COMPACT_ATOMS: atom_id res chain seq x y z
N MET A 1 9.26 -29.48 19.95
CA MET A 1 10.35 -28.75 19.25
C MET A 1 9.73 -27.51 18.64
N ASP A 2 9.72 -26.43 19.42
CA ASP A 2 9.08 -25.17 19.04
C ASP A 2 9.98 -24.44 18.05
N LYS A 3 9.53 -24.37 16.79
CA LYS A 3 10.17 -23.53 15.79
C LYS A 3 9.67 -22.11 15.99
N THR A 4 10.29 -21.38 16.91
CA THR A 4 10.07 -19.94 17.05
C THR A 4 10.72 -19.25 15.85
N PHE A 5 9.90 -18.89 14.86
CA PHE A 5 10.32 -18.02 13.76
C PHE A 5 10.43 -16.60 14.30
N THR A 6 11.61 -16.22 14.79
CA THR A 6 11.87 -14.82 15.14
C THR A 6 11.96 -14.02 13.85
N GLN A 7 10.85 -13.40 13.41
CA GLN A 7 10.88 -12.42 12.34
C GLN A 7 11.74 -11.24 12.82
N LYS A 8 13.00 -11.21 12.42
CA LYS A 8 13.84 -10.02 12.62
C LYS A 8 13.21 -8.94 11.74
N LYS A 9 12.53 -7.96 12.35
CA LYS A 9 12.07 -6.77 11.62
C LYS A 9 13.31 -6.01 11.17
N ILE A 10 13.78 -6.26 9.95
CA ILE A 10 14.96 -5.61 9.36
C ILE A 10 14.69 -4.12 9.13
N PHE A 11 13.42 -3.72 9.06
CA PHE A 11 13.01 -2.34 8.84
C PHE A 11 11.93 -1.88 9.84
N ASN A 12 12.03 -0.62 10.26
CA ASN A 12 11.00 0.13 10.95
C ASN A 12 10.21 0.94 9.92
N ILE A 13 8.90 0.77 9.90
CA ILE A 13 8.02 1.55 9.02
C ILE A 13 7.77 2.91 9.68
N GLU A 14 8.09 3.98 8.99
CA GLU A 14 7.94 5.36 9.48
C GLU A 14 6.72 6.06 8.86
N LYS A 15 6.38 5.71 7.62
CA LYS A 15 5.23 6.27 6.91
C LYS A 15 4.72 5.29 5.85
N LEU A 16 3.41 5.25 5.69
CA LEU A 16 2.74 4.63 4.55
C LEU A 16 1.97 5.73 3.81
N LEU A 17 2.21 5.86 2.51
CA LEU A 17 1.38 6.67 1.63
C LEU A 17 0.54 5.73 0.77
N GLU A 18 -0.76 5.96 0.82
CA GLU A 18 -1.76 5.24 0.03
C GLU A 18 -2.29 6.18 -1.05
N MET A 19 -2.02 5.87 -2.31
CA MET A 19 -2.44 6.69 -3.44
C MET A 19 -3.70 6.09 -4.06
N GLY A 20 -4.77 6.89 -4.09
CA GLY A 20 -6.00 6.58 -4.80
C GLY A 20 -5.94 7.04 -6.25
N ALA A 21 -6.95 6.64 -7.03
CA ALA A 21 -7.17 7.20 -8.35
C ALA A 21 -7.37 8.74 -8.25
N PRO A 22 -6.75 9.53 -9.14
CA PRO A 22 -6.97 10.97 -9.15
C PRO A 22 -8.39 11.32 -9.60
N ASP A 23 -8.87 12.49 -9.19
CA ASP A 23 -10.16 13.01 -9.62
C ASP A 23 -10.23 13.09 -11.16
N GLY A 24 -11.32 12.57 -11.73
CA GLY A 24 -11.51 12.55 -13.18
C GLY A 24 -10.70 11.47 -13.93
N ALA A 25 -10.07 10.53 -13.23
CA ALA A 25 -9.42 9.38 -13.85
C ALA A 25 -10.38 8.62 -14.80
N SER A 26 -9.90 8.37 -16.02
CA SER A 26 -10.64 7.58 -17.02
C SER A 26 -10.21 6.12 -16.98
N SER A 27 -11.15 5.22 -17.21
CA SER A 27 -10.90 3.78 -17.32
C SER A 27 -11.38 3.23 -18.66
N ARG A 28 -10.71 2.17 -19.13
CA ARG A 28 -11.19 1.39 -20.28
C ARG A 28 -12.37 0.49 -19.92
N TYR A 29 -12.63 0.32 -18.62
CA TYR A 29 -13.74 -0.47 -18.10
C TYR A 29 -14.80 0.47 -17.53
N SER A 30 -15.98 0.49 -18.15
CA SER A 30 -17.07 1.40 -17.81
C SER A 30 -17.57 1.27 -16.35
N TRP A 31 -17.38 0.09 -15.74
CA TRP A 31 -17.76 -0.18 -14.36
C TRP A 31 -16.71 0.25 -13.32
N ALA A 32 -15.46 0.49 -13.75
CA ALA A 32 -14.35 0.86 -12.87
C ALA A 32 -14.01 2.35 -13.04
N ASN A 33 -14.96 3.22 -12.70
CA ASN A 33 -14.75 4.67 -12.74
C ASN A 33 -13.88 5.15 -11.55
N ALA A 34 -13.54 6.45 -11.53
CA ALA A 34 -12.75 7.05 -10.45
C ALA A 34 -13.37 6.79 -9.07
N ASP A 35 -14.68 7.00 -8.89
CA ASP A 35 -15.37 6.77 -7.61
C ASP A 35 -15.24 5.32 -7.12
N TRP A 36 -15.28 4.35 -8.02
CA TRP A 36 -15.06 2.94 -7.70
C TRP A 36 -13.60 2.69 -7.31
N ALA A 37 -12.66 3.23 -8.08
CA ALA A 37 -11.23 3.03 -7.88
C ALA A 37 -10.72 3.69 -6.58
N SER A 38 -11.32 4.81 -6.16
CA SER A 38 -10.96 5.53 -4.93
C SER A 38 -11.32 4.79 -3.64
N LYS A 39 -12.03 3.65 -3.71
CA LYS A 39 -12.39 2.86 -2.53
C LYS A 39 -11.21 2.07 -1.95
N TRP A 40 -10.14 1.90 -2.73
CA TRP A 40 -8.92 1.20 -2.32
C TRP A 40 -7.69 1.94 -2.83
N PRO A 41 -6.54 1.87 -2.12
CA PRO A 41 -5.28 2.33 -2.66
C PRO A 41 -4.96 1.59 -3.95
N THR A 42 -4.68 2.35 -5.01
CA THR A 42 -4.18 1.79 -6.27
C THR A 42 -2.68 1.53 -6.18
N GLU A 43 -1.96 2.36 -5.42
CA GLU A 43 -0.53 2.24 -5.18
C GLU A 43 -0.19 2.57 -3.73
N GLU A 44 0.90 1.98 -3.23
CA GLU A 44 1.39 2.19 -1.86
C GLU A 44 2.89 2.52 -1.88
N VAL A 45 3.29 3.50 -1.05
CA VAL A 45 4.70 3.87 -0.85
C VAL A 45 5.06 3.73 0.63
N TRP A 46 6.01 2.85 0.90
CA TRP A 46 6.46 2.50 2.24
C TRP A 46 7.78 3.21 2.55
N PHE A 47 7.76 4.16 3.50
CA PHE A 47 8.96 4.80 4.01
C PHE A 47 9.46 3.99 5.18
N VAL A 48 10.64 3.43 5.02
CA VAL A 48 11.22 2.55 6.02
C VAL A 48 12.64 2.97 6.39
N ARG A 49 13.00 2.74 7.65
CA ARG A 49 14.36 2.85 8.16
C ARG A 49 14.88 1.48 8.51
N LEU A 50 16.13 1.18 8.18
CA LEU A 50 16.78 -0.04 8.67
C LEU A 50 16.76 -0.07 10.20
N SER A 51 16.28 -1.16 10.77
CA SER A 51 16.32 -1.39 12.22
C SER A 51 17.76 -1.51 12.69
N LYS A 52 18.07 -0.85 13.81
CA LYS A 52 19.39 -0.93 14.46
C LYS A 52 19.65 -2.34 15.00
#